data_AF-A0A447KRV1-F1
#
_entry.id   AF-A0A447KRV1-F1
#
_cell.length_a   1.000
_cell.length_b   1.000
_cell.length_c   1.000
_cell.angle_alpha   90.00
_cell.angle_beta   90.00
_cell.angle_gamma   90.00
#
_symmetry.space_group_name_H-M   'P 1'
#
loop_
_entity.id
_entity.type
_entity.pdbx_description
1 polymer ?
#
loop_
_entity_poly.entity_id
_entity_poly.type
_entity_poly.pdbx_seq_one_letter_code
_entity_poly.pdbx_strand_id
1 'polypeptide(L)'
;MWGASPPSPSGDLHFGSLIAALGSFLQARAQRGQWLVRIEDIDPPREVAGAADRILATLEHYGLHWDGQVVYQSQRHDAYRATLDWLQQQGLSYYCTCTRSRIQQIGGLYDGHCRDLQLGAHAAAIRLRQSAPVYAFDDRLQGRLQADPALALEDFIIRRRDGLFAYNLAVVVDDHFQGVNEIVRGADLIEPTVRQIALYHQLQAPVPRYVHLPLALGEHGLKLSKQNHAPPLPTGDPRPLLVAALKFLHQPLPENWQDLDLPLLLRFAIAHWRLENVPRRQAITLDENTTAFSKEPW
;
A
#
# COMPACT_ATOMS: atom_id res chain seq x y z
N MET A 1 -9.90 -14.92 -1.49
CA MET A 1 -9.87 -13.65 -2.24
C MET A 1 -10.00 -12.55 -1.21
N TRP A 2 -9.09 -11.59 -0.95
CA TRP A 2 -7.70 -11.35 -1.41
C TRP A 2 -6.94 -10.46 -0.40
N GLY A 3 -5.59 -10.48 -0.41
CA GLY A 3 -4.73 -9.45 0.18
C GLY A 3 -3.67 -9.02 -0.84
N ALA A 4 -3.41 -7.72 -0.98
CA ALA A 4 -2.38 -7.19 -1.87
C ALA A 4 -1.46 -6.27 -1.06
N SER A 5 -0.15 -6.50 -1.17
CA SER A 5 0.84 -5.47 -0.87
C SER A 5 1.42 -5.04 -2.21
N PRO A 6 0.87 -3.99 -2.84
CA PRO A 6 1.29 -3.60 -4.17
C PRO A 6 2.60 -2.81 -4.07
N PRO A 7 3.72 -3.31 -4.64
CA PRO A 7 4.98 -2.59 -4.59
C PRO A 7 5.05 -1.54 -5.71
N SER A 8 5.44 -0.32 -5.36
CA SER A 8 5.89 0.68 -6.34
C SER A 8 7.31 0.35 -6.81
N PRO A 9 7.59 0.30 -8.14
CA PRO A 9 8.91 -0.04 -8.69
C PRO A 9 9.90 1.13 -8.67
N SER A 10 9.88 1.93 -7.60
CA SER A 10 10.84 3.01 -7.32
C SER A 10 12.21 2.53 -6.79
N GLY A 11 12.50 1.23 -6.90
CA GLY A 11 13.68 0.54 -6.37
C GLY A 11 13.34 -0.84 -5.81
N ASP A 12 14.32 -1.54 -5.25
CA ASP A 12 14.18 -2.94 -4.86
C ASP A 12 13.38 -3.11 -3.55
N LEU A 13 12.95 -4.35 -3.28
CA LEU A 13 12.34 -4.67 -1.99
C LEU A 13 13.37 -4.50 -0.87
N HIS A 14 12.90 -3.99 0.26
CA HIS A 14 13.64 -3.91 1.52
C HIS A 14 12.81 -4.54 2.64
N PHE A 15 13.33 -4.62 3.85
CA PHE A 15 12.66 -5.30 4.96
C PHE A 15 11.23 -4.80 5.23
N GLY A 16 11.03 -3.47 5.27
CA GLY A 16 9.68 -2.90 5.38
C GLY A 16 8.70 -3.37 4.30
N SER A 17 9.14 -3.50 3.04
CA SER A 17 8.32 -4.06 1.96
C SER A 17 8.10 -5.56 2.13
N LEU A 18 9.08 -6.30 2.65
CA LEU A 18 8.95 -7.71 3.00
C LEU A 18 7.90 -7.93 4.09
N ILE A 19 7.84 -7.08 5.12
CA ILE A 19 6.80 -7.16 6.16
C ILE A 19 5.40 -7.05 5.54
N ALA A 20 5.20 -6.09 4.64
CA ALA A 20 3.92 -5.90 3.98
C ALA A 20 3.58 -7.08 3.04
N ALA A 21 4.54 -7.55 2.24
CA ALA A 21 4.36 -8.70 1.36
C ALA A 21 4.07 -10.00 2.15
N LEU A 22 4.89 -10.33 3.15
CA LEU A 22 4.75 -11.53 3.97
C LEU A 22 3.45 -11.49 4.79
N GLY A 23 3.14 -10.38 5.45
CA GLY A 23 1.94 -10.27 6.27
C GLY A 23 0.65 -10.36 5.44
N SER A 24 0.62 -9.73 4.25
CA SER A 24 -0.51 -9.87 3.32
C SER A 24 -0.63 -11.28 2.74
N PHE A 25 0.50 -11.93 2.42
CA PHE A 25 0.54 -13.31 1.95
C PHE A 25 0.02 -14.30 3.01
N LEU A 26 0.55 -14.23 4.23
CA LEU A 26 0.15 -15.12 5.33
C LEU A 26 -1.33 -14.93 5.69
N GLN A 27 -1.80 -13.68 5.78
CA GLN A 27 -3.21 -13.39 6.02
C GLN A 27 -4.11 -14.00 4.93
N ALA A 28 -3.74 -13.85 3.65
CA ALA A 28 -4.48 -14.42 2.55
C ALA A 28 -4.48 -15.96 2.59
N ARG A 29 -3.30 -16.58 2.75
CA ARG A 29 -3.15 -18.04 2.73
C ARG A 29 -3.80 -18.72 3.95
N ALA A 30 -3.71 -18.14 5.15
CA ALA A 30 -4.34 -18.66 6.35
C ALA A 30 -5.88 -18.70 6.23
N GLN A 31 -6.46 -17.75 5.49
CA GLN A 31 -7.89 -17.73 5.18
C GLN A 31 -8.27 -18.55 3.93
N ARG A 32 -7.35 -19.37 3.39
CA ARG A 32 -7.51 -20.12 2.13
C ARG A 32 -7.90 -19.20 0.96
N GLY A 33 -7.43 -17.96 1.02
CA GLY A 33 -7.62 -16.95 0.02
C GLY A 33 -6.54 -16.99 -1.06
N GLN A 34 -6.72 -16.09 -2.01
CA GLN A 34 -5.73 -15.84 -3.04
C GLN A 34 -4.93 -14.59 -2.67
N TRP A 35 -3.67 -14.52 -3.09
CA TRP A 35 -2.78 -13.39 -2.88
C TRP A 35 -2.35 -12.82 -4.22
N LEU A 36 -2.59 -11.53 -4.44
CA LEU A 36 -2.34 -10.87 -5.73
C LEU A 36 -1.14 -9.94 -5.63
N VAL A 37 -0.44 -9.81 -6.75
CA VAL A 37 0.58 -8.80 -6.95
C VAL A 37 0.14 -7.85 -8.04
N ARG A 38 0.27 -6.55 -7.75
CA ARG A 38 0.07 -5.45 -8.69
C ARG A 38 1.27 -4.51 -8.59
N ILE A 39 1.91 -4.24 -9.72
CA ILE A 39 3.00 -3.27 -9.82
C ILE A 39 2.39 -1.87 -9.98
N GLU A 40 2.72 -0.96 -9.07
CA GLU A 40 2.24 0.43 -9.08
C GLU A 40 3.20 1.35 -9.85
N ASP A 41 3.39 1.03 -11.13
CA ASP A 41 4.15 1.79 -12.15
C ASP A 41 3.29 2.90 -12.79
N ILE A 42 2.78 3.79 -11.94
CA ILE A 42 1.87 4.89 -12.34
C ILE A 42 2.55 6.28 -12.33
N ASP A 43 3.81 6.36 -11.94
CA ASP A 43 4.61 7.59 -11.90
C ASP A 43 5.97 7.34 -12.56
N PRO A 44 6.04 7.25 -13.91
CA PRO A 44 7.25 6.87 -14.65
C PRO A 44 8.52 7.64 -14.27
N PRO A 45 8.48 8.96 -13.97
CA PRO A 45 9.64 9.69 -13.49
C PRO A 45 10.28 9.17 -12.19
N ARG A 46 9.53 8.40 -11.38
CA ARG A 46 10.00 7.81 -10.10
C ARG A 46 10.37 6.35 -10.22
N GLU A 47 10.13 5.73 -11.37
CA GLU A 47 10.36 4.32 -11.59
C GLU A 47 11.83 4.05 -11.89
N VAL A 48 12.32 2.90 -11.41
CA VAL A 48 13.67 2.44 -11.71
C VAL A 48 13.56 1.30 -12.72
N ALA A 49 14.26 1.45 -13.85
CA ALA A 49 14.26 0.43 -14.90
C ALA A 49 14.64 -0.96 -14.35
N GLY A 50 13.83 -1.96 -14.71
CA GLY A 50 13.98 -3.35 -14.25
C GLY A 50 13.64 -3.58 -12.76
N ALA A 51 13.22 -2.57 -12.00
CA ALA A 51 12.86 -2.77 -10.60
C ALA A 51 11.61 -3.64 -10.44
N ALA A 52 10.62 -3.51 -11.33
CA ALA A 52 9.44 -4.38 -11.32
C ALA A 52 9.84 -5.86 -11.44
N ASP A 53 10.69 -6.20 -12.40
CA ASP A 53 11.17 -7.57 -12.60
C ASP A 53 11.97 -8.08 -11.40
N ARG A 54 12.86 -7.26 -10.84
CA ARG A 54 13.63 -7.62 -9.64
C ARG A 54 12.75 -7.82 -8.41
N ILE A 55 11.71 -7.00 -8.24
CA ILE A 55 10.71 -7.17 -7.18
C ILE A 55 10.02 -8.52 -7.31
N LEU A 56 9.53 -8.87 -8.51
CA LEU A 56 8.85 -10.15 -8.76
C LEU A 56 9.77 -11.34 -8.51
N ALA A 57 10.99 -11.30 -9.06
CA ALA A 57 12.00 -12.34 -8.84
C ALA A 57 12.35 -12.50 -7.35
N THR A 58 12.40 -11.39 -6.59
CA THR A 58 12.64 -11.44 -5.15
C THR A 58 11.46 -12.06 -4.41
N LEU A 59 10.21 -11.76 -4.77
CA LEU A 59 9.04 -12.42 -4.17
C LEU A 59 9.07 -13.93 -4.40
N GLU A 60 9.40 -14.37 -5.61
CA GLU A 60 9.57 -15.79 -5.94
C GLU A 60 10.71 -16.44 -5.15
N HIS A 61 11.86 -15.77 -5.05
CA HIS A 61 13.01 -16.23 -4.26
C HIS A 61 12.67 -16.45 -2.78
N TYR A 62 11.82 -15.59 -2.22
CA TYR A 62 11.31 -15.71 -0.85
C TYR A 62 10.10 -16.67 -0.71
N GLY A 63 9.73 -17.38 -1.78
CA GLY A 63 8.63 -18.36 -1.80
C GLY A 63 7.22 -17.74 -1.75
N LEU A 64 7.12 -16.43 -1.96
CA LEU A 64 5.86 -15.67 -1.94
C LEU A 64 5.22 -15.69 -3.33
N HIS A 65 4.65 -16.84 -3.70
CA HIS A 65 4.00 -17.02 -5.00
C HIS A 65 2.58 -16.41 -5.00
N TRP A 66 2.34 -15.50 -5.94
CA TRP A 66 1.03 -14.90 -6.18
C TRP A 66 0.13 -15.78 -7.05
N ASP A 67 -1.16 -15.52 -6.98
CA ASP A 67 -2.16 -16.18 -7.80
C ASP A 67 -2.52 -15.32 -9.01
N GLY A 68 -2.83 -15.96 -10.14
CA GLY A 68 -3.24 -15.25 -11.34
C GLY A 68 -2.13 -14.42 -11.99
N GLN A 69 -2.52 -13.46 -12.82
CA GLN A 69 -1.59 -12.58 -13.53
C GLN A 69 -1.25 -11.35 -12.71
N VAL A 70 0.00 -10.90 -12.83
CA VAL A 70 0.44 -9.60 -12.30
C VAL A 70 -0.27 -8.48 -13.08
N VAL A 71 -0.84 -7.52 -12.36
CA VAL A 71 -1.40 -6.31 -12.95
C VAL A 71 -0.37 -5.19 -12.92
N TYR A 72 -0.27 -4.42 -13.99
CA TYR A 72 0.60 -3.24 -14.11
C TYR A 72 -0.27 -2.00 -14.26
N GLN A 73 -0.09 -1.00 -13.40
CA GLN A 73 -0.88 0.23 -13.44
C GLN A 73 -0.62 1.06 -14.69
N SER A 74 0.57 0.97 -15.28
CA SER A 74 0.92 1.56 -16.57
C SER A 74 0.01 1.08 -17.71
N GLN A 75 -0.58 -0.12 -17.60
CA GLN A 75 -1.50 -0.72 -18.57
C GLN A 75 -2.98 -0.48 -18.24
N ARG A 76 -3.28 0.31 -17.22
CA ARG A 76 -4.65 0.50 -16.67
C ARG A 76 -5.19 1.92 -16.86
N HIS A 77 -4.47 2.77 -17.59
CA HIS A 77 -4.83 4.17 -17.82
C HIS A 77 -6.24 4.37 -18.40
N ASP A 78 -6.70 3.47 -19.27
CA ASP A 78 -8.05 3.55 -19.84
C ASP A 78 -9.14 3.31 -18.80
N ALA A 79 -8.91 2.38 -17.85
CA ALA A 79 -9.83 2.14 -16.75
C ALA A 79 -9.93 3.38 -15.84
N TYR A 80 -8.80 4.01 -15.51
CA TYR A 80 -8.78 5.23 -14.70
C TYR A 80 -9.49 6.39 -15.41
N ARG A 81 -9.29 6.51 -16.73
CA ARG A 81 -9.97 7.53 -17.55
C ARG A 81 -11.47 7.30 -17.57
N ALA A 82 -11.92 6.08 -17.79
CA ALA A 82 -13.34 5.72 -17.75
C ALA A 82 -13.96 6.05 -16.38
N THR A 83 -13.26 5.79 -15.27
CA THR A 83 -13.73 6.18 -13.93
C THR A 83 -13.81 7.70 -13.76
N LEU A 84 -12.82 8.46 -14.24
CA LEU A 84 -12.87 9.93 -14.20
C LEU A 84 -14.03 10.49 -15.01
N ASP A 85 -14.25 9.96 -16.22
CA ASP A 85 -15.34 10.37 -17.09
C ASP A 85 -16.70 10.09 -16.43
N TRP A 86 -16.85 8.93 -15.80
CA TRP A 86 -18.04 8.59 -15.02
C TRP A 86 -18.24 9.55 -13.85
N LEU A 87 -17.22 9.80 -13.03
CA LEU A 87 -17.29 10.75 -11.91
C LEU A 87 -17.68 12.15 -12.38
N GLN A 88 -17.16 12.60 -13.52
CA GLN A 88 -17.51 13.90 -14.10
C GLN A 88 -18.96 13.94 -14.57
N GLN A 89 -19.45 12.89 -15.25
CA GLN A 89 -20.85 12.78 -15.68
C GLN A 89 -21.84 12.77 -14.49
N GLN A 90 -21.44 12.18 -13.36
CA GLN A 90 -22.24 12.20 -12.13
C GLN A 90 -22.12 13.52 -11.34
N GLY A 91 -21.33 14.49 -11.79
CA GLY A 91 -21.06 15.73 -11.05
C GLY A 91 -20.21 15.56 -9.79
N LEU A 92 -19.56 14.40 -9.64
CA LEU A 92 -18.73 14.00 -8.50
C LEU A 92 -17.26 14.41 -8.65
N SER A 93 -16.90 15.16 -9.69
CA SER A 93 -15.57 15.73 -9.85
C SER A 93 -15.63 17.08 -10.57
N TYR A 94 -14.55 17.86 -10.46
CA TYR A 94 -14.41 19.14 -11.15
C TYR A 94 -12.94 19.48 -11.40
N TYR A 95 -12.72 20.41 -12.33
CA TYR A 95 -11.39 20.91 -12.68
C TYR A 95 -10.92 22.00 -11.71
N CYS A 96 -9.66 21.91 -11.31
CA CYS A 96 -9.01 22.83 -10.40
C CYS A 96 -7.73 23.40 -11.03
N THR A 97 -7.66 24.73 -11.16
CA THR A 97 -6.49 25.45 -11.70
C THR A 97 -5.61 26.07 -10.62
N CYS A 98 -5.93 25.88 -9.34
CA CYS A 98 -5.13 26.39 -8.22
C CYS A 98 -3.68 25.88 -8.28
N THR A 99 -2.74 26.76 -7.96
CA THR A 99 -1.30 26.45 -7.90
C THR A 99 -0.94 25.79 -6.57
N ARG A 100 0.14 25.00 -6.54
CA ARG A 100 0.67 24.43 -5.29
C ARG A 100 1.00 25.51 -4.25
N SER A 101 1.54 26.65 -4.70
CA SER A 101 1.84 27.80 -3.84
C SER A 101 0.58 28.35 -3.15
N ARG A 102 -0.55 28.48 -3.87
CA ARG A 102 -1.83 28.87 -3.25
C ARG A 102 -2.25 27.89 -2.15
N ILE A 103 -2.19 26.59 -2.44
CA ILE A 103 -2.57 25.54 -1.47
C ILE A 103 -1.70 25.61 -0.22
N GLN A 104 -0.39 25.84 -0.37
CA GLN A 104 0.52 26.00 0.77
C GLN A 104 0.20 27.24 1.60
N GLN A 105 -0.14 28.37 0.97
CA GLN A 105 -0.47 29.62 1.67
C GLN A 105 -1.71 29.52 2.56
N ILE A 106 -2.66 28.63 2.21
CA ILE A 106 -3.89 28.40 2.98
C ILE A 106 -3.78 27.24 3.99
N GLY A 107 -2.56 26.75 4.24
CA GLY A 107 -2.32 25.69 5.24
C GLY A 107 -2.20 24.27 4.69
N GLY A 108 -2.09 24.10 3.37
CA GLY A 108 -1.80 22.81 2.73
C GLY A 108 -3.02 21.96 2.36
N LEU A 109 -4.20 22.28 2.91
CA LEU A 109 -5.46 21.65 2.55
C LEU A 109 -6.27 22.54 1.61
N TYR A 110 -6.90 21.94 0.61
CA TYR A 110 -7.72 22.69 -0.32
C TYR A 110 -9.05 23.16 0.27
N ASP A 111 -9.40 24.40 -0.03
CA ASP A 111 -10.58 25.13 0.45
C ASP A 111 -11.80 25.01 -0.48
N GLY A 112 -11.75 24.18 -1.53
CA GLY A 112 -12.86 24.03 -2.47
C GLY A 112 -13.04 25.20 -3.45
N HIS A 113 -12.03 26.07 -3.61
CA HIS A 113 -12.13 27.31 -4.40
C HIS A 113 -12.71 27.16 -5.82
N CYS A 114 -12.38 26.08 -6.53
CA CYS A 114 -12.80 25.84 -7.91
C CYS A 114 -14.08 25.00 -8.02
N ARG A 115 -14.66 24.58 -6.88
CA ARG A 115 -15.74 23.60 -6.81
C ARG A 115 -16.91 23.98 -7.72
N ASP A 116 -17.32 25.23 -7.71
CA ASP A 116 -18.50 25.69 -8.47
C ASP A 116 -18.15 26.66 -9.61
N LEU A 117 -16.87 26.79 -9.96
CA LEU A 117 -16.40 27.70 -11.02
C LEU A 117 -16.57 27.16 -12.44
N GLN A 118 -16.99 25.89 -12.60
CA GLN A 118 -17.23 25.26 -13.90
C GLN A 118 -16.06 25.41 -14.90
N LEU A 119 -14.83 25.28 -14.38
CA LEU A 119 -13.61 25.40 -15.18
C LEU A 119 -13.51 24.28 -16.22
N GLY A 120 -12.74 24.50 -17.30
CA GLY A 120 -12.42 23.47 -18.28
C GLY A 120 -11.17 22.66 -17.94
N ALA A 121 -10.89 21.62 -18.73
CA ALA A 121 -9.76 20.71 -18.53
C ALA A 121 -8.37 21.33 -18.77
N HIS A 122 -8.31 22.50 -19.41
CA HIS A 122 -7.06 23.10 -19.84
C HIS A 122 -6.16 23.45 -18.64
N ALA A 123 -4.99 22.83 -18.59
CA ALA A 123 -3.99 23.01 -17.54
C ALA A 123 -4.57 22.89 -16.11
N ALA A 124 -5.50 21.96 -15.89
CA ALA A 124 -6.17 21.75 -14.61
C ALA A 124 -5.85 20.38 -14.01
N ALA A 125 -5.86 20.29 -12.68
CA ALA A 125 -6.03 19.02 -11.98
C ALA A 125 -7.52 18.64 -11.97
N ILE A 126 -7.83 17.38 -11.69
CA ILE A 126 -9.20 16.94 -11.38
C ILE A 126 -9.26 16.61 -9.90
N ARG A 127 -10.22 17.22 -9.20
CA ARG A 127 -10.51 16.95 -7.79
C ARG A 127 -11.82 16.19 -7.67
N LEU A 128 -11.90 15.30 -6.69
CA LEU A 128 -13.14 14.67 -6.28
C LEU A 128 -14.00 15.72 -5.59
N ARG A 129 -15.27 15.86 -5.98
CA ARG A 129 -16.25 16.60 -5.21
C ARG A 129 -16.70 15.70 -4.06
N GLN A 130 -16.26 15.96 -2.84
CA GLN A 130 -16.70 15.16 -1.71
C GLN A 130 -18.19 15.37 -1.41
N SER A 131 -18.90 14.25 -1.26
CA SER A 131 -20.30 14.13 -0.86
C SER A 131 -20.53 13.05 0.19
N ALA A 132 -19.54 12.17 0.44
CA ALA A 132 -19.62 11.09 1.41
C ALA A 132 -18.29 10.95 2.20
N PRO A 133 -17.85 11.99 2.93
CA PRO A 133 -16.60 11.95 3.69
C PRO A 133 -16.65 10.88 4.78
N VAL A 134 -15.50 10.25 5.03
CA VAL A 134 -15.34 9.20 6.04
C VAL A 134 -14.42 9.72 7.13
N TYR A 135 -14.91 9.76 8.38
CA TYR A 135 -14.15 10.32 9.51
C TYR A 135 -13.48 9.26 10.38
N ALA A 136 -13.88 8.02 10.23
CA ALA A 136 -13.29 6.90 10.94
C ALA A 136 -13.60 5.59 10.22
N PHE A 137 -12.72 4.61 10.41
CA PHE A 137 -12.89 3.26 9.85
C PHE A 137 -12.41 2.21 10.85
N ASP A 138 -12.88 0.98 10.66
CA ASP A 138 -12.46 -0.16 11.47
C ASP A 138 -11.29 -0.88 10.79
N ASP A 139 -10.15 -0.90 11.47
CA ASP A 139 -9.00 -1.72 11.12
C ASP A 139 -9.03 -3.03 11.92
N ARG A 140 -8.81 -4.14 11.24
CA ARG A 140 -8.88 -5.48 11.86
C ARG A 140 -7.73 -5.76 12.83
N LEU A 141 -6.67 -4.97 12.81
CA LEU A 141 -5.53 -5.03 13.72
C LEU A 141 -5.50 -3.85 14.69
N GLN A 142 -5.56 -2.62 14.16
CA GLN A 142 -5.41 -1.38 14.92
C GLN A 142 -6.70 -0.93 15.64
N GLY A 143 -7.84 -1.56 15.34
CA GLY A 143 -9.15 -1.18 15.90
C GLY A 143 -9.77 0.02 15.19
N ARG A 144 -10.63 0.77 15.89
CA ARG A 144 -11.27 1.97 15.34
C ARG A 144 -10.25 3.09 15.19
N LEU A 145 -9.99 3.53 13.96
CA LEU A 145 -9.10 4.64 13.67
C LEU A 145 -9.91 5.88 13.27
N GLN A 146 -9.58 7.03 13.86
CA GLN A 146 -10.17 8.33 13.54
C GLN A 146 -9.23 9.11 12.63
N ALA A 147 -9.78 9.74 11.59
CA ALA A 147 -9.03 10.63 10.71
C ALA A 147 -9.17 12.08 11.16
N ASP A 148 -8.21 12.92 10.76
CA ASP A 148 -8.37 14.38 10.81
C ASP A 148 -9.60 14.79 9.98
N PRO A 149 -10.61 15.45 10.57
CA PRO A 149 -11.79 15.90 9.86
C PRO A 149 -11.50 16.80 8.65
N ALA A 150 -10.47 17.64 8.72
CA ALA A 150 -10.10 18.54 7.63
C ALA A 150 -9.53 17.74 6.43
N LEU A 151 -8.72 16.72 6.71
CA LEU A 151 -8.18 15.81 5.70
C LEU A 151 -9.28 14.98 5.03
N ALA A 152 -10.26 14.51 5.82
CA ALA A 152 -11.39 13.70 5.38
C ALA A 152 -12.38 14.49 4.50
N LEU A 153 -12.57 15.78 4.79
CA LEU A 153 -13.46 16.68 4.06
C LEU A 153 -12.85 17.24 2.76
N GLU A 154 -11.52 17.19 2.62
CA GLU A 154 -10.86 17.78 1.45
C GLU A 154 -11.36 17.12 0.14
N ASP A 155 -11.73 17.97 -0.83
CA ASP A 155 -11.88 17.60 -2.24
C ASP A 155 -10.52 17.22 -2.83
N PHE A 156 -10.04 16.02 -2.55
CA PHE A 156 -8.69 15.59 -2.89
C PHE A 156 -8.49 15.36 -4.39
N ILE A 157 -7.24 15.47 -4.84
CA ILE A 157 -6.85 15.28 -6.24
C ILE A 157 -7.02 13.81 -6.64
N ILE A 158 -7.73 13.58 -7.76
CA ILE A 158 -7.86 12.26 -8.41
C ILE A 158 -7.11 12.18 -9.75
N ARG A 159 -6.79 13.34 -10.35
CA ARG A 159 -5.82 13.45 -11.45
C ARG A 159 -4.97 14.71 -11.29
N ARG A 160 -3.66 14.57 -11.31
CA ARG A 160 -2.70 15.66 -11.17
C ARG A 160 -2.72 16.56 -12.41
N ARG A 161 -2.28 17.82 -12.24
CA ARG A 161 -2.17 18.81 -13.32
C ARG A 161 -1.16 18.43 -14.41
N ASP A 162 -0.14 17.64 -14.05
CA ASP A 162 0.85 17.07 -14.99
C ASP A 162 0.33 15.85 -15.75
N GLY A 163 -0.95 15.48 -15.56
CA GLY A 163 -1.63 14.43 -16.29
C GLY A 163 -1.62 13.07 -15.60
N LEU A 164 -0.76 12.86 -14.59
CA LEU A 164 -0.66 11.60 -13.85
C LEU A 164 -1.91 11.34 -13.00
N PHE A 165 -2.34 10.08 -12.96
CA PHE A 165 -3.45 9.66 -12.10
C PHE A 165 -3.00 9.67 -10.62
N ALA A 166 -3.90 10.05 -9.71
CA ALA A 166 -3.57 10.04 -8.30
C ALA A 166 -3.61 8.61 -7.74
N TYR A 167 -2.72 8.32 -6.80
CA TYR A 167 -2.66 7.03 -6.10
C TYR A 167 -4.03 6.57 -5.56
N ASN A 168 -4.75 7.45 -4.86
CA ASN A 168 -6.07 7.12 -4.29
C ASN A 168 -7.10 6.71 -5.35
N LEU A 169 -7.04 7.26 -6.57
CA LEU A 169 -7.92 6.84 -7.65
C LEU A 169 -7.51 5.44 -8.15
N ALA A 170 -6.23 5.28 -8.51
CA ALA A 170 -5.75 4.06 -9.12
C ALA A 170 -5.90 2.84 -8.21
N VAL A 171 -5.56 2.99 -6.93
CA VAL A 171 -5.66 1.90 -5.95
C VAL A 171 -7.11 1.42 -5.77
N VAL A 172 -8.08 2.34 -5.67
CA VAL A 172 -9.51 1.98 -5.51
C VAL A 172 -10.06 1.33 -6.77
N VAL A 173 -9.73 1.86 -7.95
CA VAL A 173 -10.19 1.30 -9.23
C VAL A 173 -9.62 -0.10 -9.44
N ASP A 174 -8.34 -0.32 -9.16
CA ASP A 174 -7.71 -1.62 -9.37
C ASP A 174 -8.07 -2.65 -8.30
N ASP A 175 -8.17 -2.26 -7.03
CA ASP A 175 -8.64 -3.16 -5.98
C ASP A 175 -10.07 -3.62 -6.26
N HIS A 176 -10.95 -2.71 -6.71
CA HIS A 176 -12.30 -3.08 -7.14
C HIS A 176 -12.28 -4.02 -8.36
N PHE A 177 -11.47 -3.69 -9.39
CA PHE A 177 -11.33 -4.51 -10.59
C PHE A 177 -10.82 -5.93 -10.30
N GLN A 178 -9.84 -6.05 -9.40
CA GLN A 178 -9.28 -7.33 -8.98
C GLN A 178 -10.16 -8.05 -7.93
N GLY A 179 -11.26 -7.42 -7.49
CA GLY A 179 -12.18 -7.98 -6.50
C GLY A 179 -11.60 -8.08 -5.09
N VAL A 180 -10.59 -7.27 -4.75
CA VAL A 180 -9.94 -7.24 -3.43
C VAL A 180 -10.96 -6.94 -2.33
N ASN A 181 -10.97 -7.75 -1.28
CA ASN A 181 -11.93 -7.60 -0.17
C ASN A 181 -11.27 -7.38 1.20
N GLU A 182 -9.94 -7.49 1.30
CA GLU A 182 -9.16 -7.18 2.49
C GLU A 182 -7.80 -6.60 2.05
N ILE A 183 -7.49 -5.40 2.51
CA ILE A 183 -6.24 -4.72 2.19
C ILE A 183 -5.32 -4.84 3.39
N VAL A 184 -4.18 -5.51 3.21
CA VAL A 184 -3.16 -5.70 4.24
C VAL A 184 -1.89 -4.97 3.80
N ARG A 185 -1.57 -3.85 4.46
CA ARG A 185 -0.49 -2.94 4.04
C ARG A 185 0.18 -2.26 5.24
N GLY A 186 1.24 -1.49 5.00
CA GLY A 186 1.94 -0.76 6.05
C GLY A 186 1.10 0.38 6.67
N ALA A 187 1.36 0.68 7.94
CA ALA A 187 0.65 1.72 8.69
C ALA A 187 0.88 3.16 8.20
N ASP A 188 1.85 3.37 7.31
CA ASP A 188 2.04 4.64 6.59
C ASP A 188 0.85 4.99 5.68
N LEU A 189 0.01 4.02 5.36
CA LEU A 189 -1.17 4.19 4.51
C LEU A 189 -2.48 4.27 5.31
N ILE A 190 -2.42 4.44 6.64
CA ILE A 190 -3.61 4.63 7.48
C ILE A 190 -4.37 5.89 7.07
N GLU A 191 -3.73 7.06 7.04
CA GLU A 191 -4.38 8.34 6.74
C GLU A 191 -5.12 8.37 5.39
N PRO A 192 -4.54 7.92 4.25
CA PRO A 192 -5.26 7.94 2.98
C PRO A 192 -6.43 6.94 2.92
N THR A 193 -6.56 6.01 3.87
CA THR A 193 -7.64 5.01 3.89
C THR A 193 -9.03 5.65 3.88
N VAL A 194 -9.25 6.71 4.67
CA VAL A 194 -10.58 7.35 4.70
C VAL A 194 -10.95 8.00 3.37
N ARG A 195 -9.97 8.54 2.63
CA ARG A 195 -10.20 9.07 1.28
C ARG A 195 -10.55 7.98 0.30
N GLN A 196 -9.89 6.82 0.42
CA GLN A 196 -10.16 5.66 -0.43
C GLN A 196 -11.54 5.07 -0.14
N ILE A 197 -11.93 4.91 1.12
CA ILE A 197 -13.29 4.44 1.50
C ILE A 197 -14.35 5.43 0.98
N ALA A 198 -14.12 6.73 1.12
CA ALA A 198 -15.04 7.72 0.61
C ALA A 198 -15.17 7.65 -0.94
N LEU A 199 -14.08 7.35 -1.65
CA LEU A 199 -14.12 7.10 -3.08
C LEU A 199 -14.88 5.81 -3.42
N TYR A 200 -14.69 4.71 -2.68
CA TYR A 200 -15.49 3.48 -2.84
C TYR A 200 -16.99 3.78 -2.71
N HIS A 201 -17.40 4.54 -1.69
CA HIS A 201 -18.80 4.93 -1.50
C HIS A 201 -19.37 5.71 -2.69
N GLN A 202 -18.62 6.70 -3.20
CA GLN A 202 -19.07 7.51 -4.33
C GLN A 202 -19.05 6.75 -5.67
N LEU A 203 -18.19 5.74 -5.80
CA LEU A 203 -18.19 4.80 -6.92
C LEU A 203 -19.24 3.68 -6.76
N GLN A 204 -19.98 3.68 -5.64
CA GLN A 204 -20.97 2.64 -5.29
C GLN A 204 -20.36 1.22 -5.31
N ALA A 205 -19.08 1.12 -4.97
CA ALA A 205 -18.33 -0.12 -4.94
C ALA A 205 -18.24 -0.68 -3.51
N PRO A 206 -18.15 -2.01 -3.34
CA PRO A 206 -18.00 -2.63 -2.03
C PRO A 206 -16.67 -2.21 -1.38
N VAL A 207 -16.73 -1.77 -0.13
CA VAL A 207 -15.55 -1.37 0.65
C VAL A 207 -14.84 -2.62 1.19
N PRO A 208 -13.52 -2.78 0.98
CA PRO A 208 -12.76 -3.88 1.55
C PRO A 208 -12.53 -3.70 3.05
N ARG A 209 -12.18 -4.79 3.74
CA ARG A 209 -11.63 -4.73 5.10
C ARG A 209 -10.21 -4.18 5.06
N TYR A 210 -9.72 -3.64 6.17
CA TYR A 210 -8.35 -3.10 6.26
C TYR A 210 -7.57 -3.72 7.42
N VAL A 211 -6.28 -3.96 7.20
CA VAL A 211 -5.26 -4.32 8.18
C VAL A 211 -4.03 -3.46 7.91
N HIS A 212 -3.65 -2.63 8.87
CA HIS A 212 -2.43 -1.82 8.80
C HIS A 212 -1.32 -2.38 9.69
N LEU A 213 -0.34 -3.02 9.06
CA LEU A 213 0.82 -3.64 9.69
C LEU A 213 1.84 -2.59 10.20
N PRO A 214 2.56 -2.88 11.31
CA PRO A 214 3.58 -1.99 11.82
C PRO A 214 4.69 -1.71 10.80
N LEU A 215 5.15 -0.47 10.76
CA LEU A 215 6.32 -0.05 10.00
C LEU A 215 7.61 -0.46 10.72
N ALA A 216 8.56 -1.01 9.99
CA ALA A 216 9.92 -1.20 10.50
C ALA A 216 10.70 0.12 10.42
N LEU A 217 11.20 0.59 11.57
CA LEU A 217 12.07 1.76 11.68
C LEU A 217 13.52 1.31 11.88
N GLY A 218 14.47 2.02 11.27
CA GLY A 218 15.91 1.81 11.48
C GLY A 218 16.43 2.49 12.75
N GLU A 219 17.76 2.47 12.92
CA GLU A 219 18.52 2.89 14.11
C GLU A 219 18.29 4.34 14.58
N HIS A 220 17.68 5.19 13.76
CA HIS A 220 17.37 6.60 14.10
C HIS A 220 15.87 6.90 14.18
N GLY A 221 15.03 5.87 14.31
CA GLY A 221 13.57 6.02 14.27
C GLY A 221 13.03 6.42 12.89
N LEU A 222 13.90 6.46 11.87
CA LEU A 222 13.51 6.72 10.50
C LEU A 222 12.88 5.47 9.89
N LYS A 223 11.77 5.67 9.18
CA LYS A 223 11.11 4.61 8.42
C LYS A 223 12.12 3.96 7.47
N LEU A 224 12.22 2.63 7.48
CA LEU A 224 12.94 1.92 6.43
C LEU A 224 12.23 2.18 5.11
N SER A 225 12.90 2.93 4.24
CA SER A 225 12.41 3.28 2.92
C SER A 225 13.59 3.41 1.97
N LYS A 226 13.30 3.33 0.67
CA LYS A 226 14.28 3.55 -0.40
C LYS A 226 14.94 4.94 -0.30
N GLN A 227 14.20 5.95 0.15
CA GLN A 227 14.71 7.31 0.35
C GLN A 227 15.68 7.40 1.54
N ASN A 228 15.56 6.50 2.51
CA ASN A 228 16.42 6.43 3.68
C ASN A 228 17.51 5.36 3.55
N HIS A 229 17.87 5.00 2.31
CA HIS A 229 18.93 4.04 1.98
C HIS A 229 18.77 2.65 2.63
N ALA A 230 17.52 2.19 2.80
CA ALA A 230 17.28 0.83 3.27
C ALA A 230 17.95 -0.19 2.32
N PRO A 231 18.70 -1.17 2.84
CA PRO A 231 19.37 -2.16 2.01
C PRO A 231 18.36 -3.04 1.26
N PRO A 232 18.67 -3.45 0.02
CA PRO A 232 17.86 -4.42 -0.69
C PRO A 232 17.84 -5.75 0.06
N LEU A 233 16.80 -6.56 -0.16
CA LEU A 233 16.76 -7.92 0.36
C LEU A 233 17.95 -8.76 -0.17
N PRO A 234 18.62 -9.57 0.67
CA PRO A 234 19.67 -10.47 0.23
C PRO A 234 19.19 -11.50 -0.79
N THR A 235 20.08 -11.88 -1.71
CA THR A 235 19.84 -12.95 -2.71
C THR A 235 20.26 -14.34 -2.23
N GLY A 236 20.85 -14.44 -1.04
CA GLY A 236 21.25 -15.70 -0.40
C GLY A 236 20.06 -16.46 0.20
N ASP A 237 20.33 -17.28 1.22
CA ASP A 237 19.27 -18.02 1.93
C ASP A 237 18.20 -17.06 2.48
N PRO A 238 16.92 -17.15 2.04
CA PRO A 238 15.87 -16.24 2.49
C PRO A 238 15.34 -16.59 3.89
N ARG A 239 15.60 -17.81 4.39
CA ARG A 239 15.01 -18.32 5.65
C ARG A 239 15.32 -17.46 6.87
N PRO A 240 16.57 -17.01 7.13
CA PRO A 240 16.87 -16.15 8.28
C PRO A 240 16.06 -14.85 8.28
N LEU A 241 15.87 -14.24 7.11
CA LEU A 241 15.14 -12.99 7.00
C LEU A 241 13.63 -13.18 7.12
N LEU A 242 13.08 -14.28 6.60
CA LEU A 242 11.69 -14.66 6.85
C LEU A 242 11.44 -14.93 8.33
N VAL A 243 12.36 -15.60 9.01
CA VAL A 243 12.30 -15.79 10.47
C VAL A 243 12.34 -14.45 11.20
N ALA A 244 13.19 -13.51 10.79
CA ALA A 244 13.21 -12.16 11.35
C ALA A 244 11.89 -11.41 11.10
N ALA A 245 11.31 -11.53 9.91
CA ALA A 245 10.02 -10.93 9.58
C ALA A 245 8.86 -11.54 10.37
N LEU A 246 8.86 -12.86 10.59
CA LEU A 246 7.89 -13.56 11.45
C LEU A 246 8.04 -13.12 12.91
N LYS A 247 9.27 -12.99 13.43
CA LYS A 247 9.53 -12.42 14.77
C LYS A 247 9.02 -10.98 14.88
N PHE A 248 9.28 -10.15 13.88
CA PHE A 248 8.79 -8.76 13.83
C PHE A 248 7.25 -8.70 13.91
N LEU A 249 6.58 -9.63 13.23
CA LEU A 249 5.13 -9.80 13.27
C LEU A 249 4.63 -10.61 14.48
N HIS A 250 5.50 -10.97 15.43
CA HIS A 250 5.20 -11.76 16.63
C HIS A 250 4.54 -13.13 16.33
N GLN A 251 4.89 -13.74 15.20
CA GLN A 251 4.34 -15.02 14.78
C GLN A 251 5.09 -16.20 15.40
N PRO A 252 4.42 -17.34 15.64
CA PRO A 252 5.08 -18.56 16.09
C PRO A 252 6.16 -19.04 15.12
N LEU A 253 7.22 -19.64 15.66
CA LEU A 253 8.30 -20.24 14.90
C LEU A 253 8.53 -21.69 15.32
N PRO A 254 8.92 -22.58 14.40
CA PRO A 254 9.40 -23.90 14.78
C PRO A 254 10.78 -23.79 15.44
N GLU A 255 11.02 -24.57 16.49
CA GLU A 255 12.28 -24.52 17.27
C GLU A 255 13.51 -24.76 16.39
N ASN A 256 13.42 -25.69 15.43
CA ASN A 256 14.49 -26.06 14.51
C ASN A 256 14.22 -25.58 13.09
N TRP A 257 13.91 -24.30 12.90
CA TRP A 257 13.61 -23.75 11.57
C TRP A 257 14.78 -23.90 10.57
N GLN A 258 16.02 -24.02 11.06
CA GLN A 258 17.23 -24.22 10.26
C GLN A 258 17.21 -25.55 9.49
N ASP A 259 16.55 -26.57 10.07
CA ASP A 259 16.40 -27.89 9.47
C ASP A 259 15.25 -27.93 8.44
N LEU A 260 14.42 -26.89 8.40
CA LEU A 260 13.34 -26.77 7.43
C LEU A 260 13.82 -26.15 6.13
N ASP A 261 13.34 -26.69 5.01
CA ASP A 261 13.39 -25.99 3.75
C ASP A 261 12.40 -24.81 3.74
N LEU A 262 12.57 -23.91 2.77
CA LEU A 262 11.73 -22.72 2.64
C LEU A 262 10.23 -23.06 2.49
N PRO A 263 9.81 -24.04 1.66
CA PRO A 263 8.41 -24.45 1.58
C PRO A 263 7.81 -24.92 2.90
N LEU A 264 8.53 -25.70 3.70
CA LEU A 264 8.05 -26.18 5.00
C LEU A 264 7.94 -25.04 6.02
N LEU A 265 8.91 -24.12 6.04
CA LEU A 265 8.86 -22.94 6.90
C LEU A 265 7.63 -22.07 6.58
N LEU A 266 7.36 -21.80 5.30
CA LEU A 266 6.18 -21.03 4.89
C LEU A 266 4.87 -21.77 5.19
N ARG A 267 4.81 -23.09 4.97
CA ARG A 267 3.63 -23.89 5.35
C ARG A 267 3.35 -23.82 6.85
N PHE A 268 4.39 -23.90 7.67
CA PHE A 268 4.26 -23.71 9.11
C PHE A 268 3.74 -22.30 9.43
N ALA A 269 4.34 -21.25 8.87
CA ALA A 269 3.92 -19.88 9.08
C ALA A 269 2.45 -19.63 8.67
N ILE A 270 2.00 -20.21 7.56
CA ILE A 270 0.60 -20.13 7.11
C ILE A 270 -0.35 -20.82 8.11
N ALA A 271 0.00 -22.03 8.55
CA ALA A 271 -0.85 -22.82 9.44
C ALA A 271 -0.96 -22.21 10.86
N HIS A 272 0.06 -21.47 11.28
CA HIS A 272 0.16 -20.88 12.62
C HIS A 272 -0.03 -19.36 12.63
N TRP A 273 -0.35 -18.75 11.49
CA TRP A 273 -0.59 -17.31 11.37
C TRP A 273 -1.73 -16.86 12.28
N ARG A 274 -1.47 -15.83 13.08
CA ARG A 274 -2.44 -15.19 13.97
C ARG A 274 -2.32 -13.69 13.86
N LEU A 275 -3.34 -13.05 13.28
CA LEU A 275 -3.38 -11.59 13.16
C LEU A 275 -3.34 -10.92 14.53
N GLU A 276 -3.99 -11.53 15.54
CA GLU A 276 -4.02 -11.02 16.91
C GLU A 276 -2.65 -10.94 17.59
N ASN A 277 -1.66 -11.70 17.10
CA ASN A 277 -0.30 -11.63 17.63
C ASN A 277 0.45 -10.41 17.09
N VAL A 278 0.09 -9.90 15.90
CA VAL A 278 0.79 -8.77 15.29
C VAL A 278 0.72 -7.57 16.23
N PRO A 279 1.83 -6.85 16.48
CA PRO A 279 1.81 -5.73 17.40
C PRO A 279 0.85 -4.62 16.97
N ARG A 280 0.00 -4.17 17.90
CA ARG A 280 -0.90 -3.01 17.72
C ARG A 280 -0.16 -1.69 17.88
N ARG A 281 0.92 -1.53 17.11
CA ARG A 281 1.71 -0.31 17.00
C ARG A 281 1.78 0.06 15.53
N GLN A 282 1.82 1.35 15.21
CA GLN A 282 1.98 1.79 13.83
C GLN A 282 3.44 1.67 13.36
N ALA A 283 4.39 1.66 14.29
CA ALA A 283 5.81 1.51 13.98
C ALA A 283 6.56 0.78 15.10
N ILE A 284 7.62 0.07 14.72
CA ILE A 284 8.51 -0.70 15.60
C ILE A 284 9.94 -0.44 15.15
N THR A 285 10.78 0.01 16.08
CA THR A 285 12.23 0.13 15.85
C THR A 285 12.85 -1.25 15.83
N LEU A 286 13.66 -1.54 14.81
CA LEU A 286 14.45 -2.76 14.78
C LEU A 286 15.59 -2.65 15.79
N ASP A 287 15.77 -3.67 16.62
CA ASP A 287 16.92 -3.74 17.52
C ASP A 287 18.21 -3.92 16.70
N GLU A 288 19.32 -3.32 17.15
CA GLU A 288 20.67 -3.43 16.54
C GLU A 288 21.09 -4.89 16.28
N ASN A 289 20.60 -5.82 17.11
CA ASN A 289 20.88 -7.26 17.03
C ASN A 289 19.92 -8.03 16.09
N THR A 290 19.14 -7.36 15.27
CA THR A 290 18.43 -8.03 14.18
C THR A 290 19.47 -8.45 13.14
N THR A 291 20.09 -9.61 13.36
CA THR A 291 21.24 -10.19 12.62
C THR A 291 21.05 -10.28 11.11
N ALA A 292 19.84 -10.03 10.62
CA ALA A 292 19.54 -9.83 9.21
C ALA A 292 20.20 -8.59 8.57
N PHE A 293 20.64 -7.60 9.37
CA PHE A 293 21.23 -6.34 8.87
C PHE A 293 22.62 -6.05 9.44
N SER A 294 23.13 -6.88 10.35
CA SER A 294 24.51 -6.79 10.82
C SER A 294 25.47 -7.13 9.68
N LYS A 295 26.47 -6.28 9.44
CA LYS A 295 27.54 -6.45 8.45
C LYS A 295 28.50 -7.63 8.74
N GLU A 296 28.01 -8.69 9.36
CA GLU A 296 28.82 -9.89 9.57
C GLU A 296 28.57 -10.87 8.41
N PRO A 297 29.63 -11.27 7.69
CA PRO A 297 29.52 -12.25 6.62
C PRO A 297 29.23 -13.61 7.26
N TRP A 298 28.11 -14.23 6.88
CA TRP A 298 27.92 -15.67 7.02
C TRP A 298 28.54 -16.36 5.81
#